data_AF-A0A922YRX4-F1
#
_entry.id   AF-A0A922YRX4-F1
#
_cell.length_a   1.000
_cell.length_b   1.000
_cell.length_c   1.000
_cell.angle_alpha   90.00
_cell.angle_beta   90.00
_cell.angle_gamma   90.00
#
_symmetry.space_group_name_H-M   'P 1'
#
loop_
_entity.id
_entity.type
_entity.pdbx_description
1 polymer ?
#
loop_
_entity_poly.entity_id
_entity_poly.type
_entity_poly.pdbx_seq_one_letter_code
_entity_poly.pdbx_strand_id
1 'polypeptide(L)'
;MTPAHYSFKPYNVGRWITWGLFAVVLLFAPQVFTSNLSITMLAQMGIAIIACLSYNMLLGQGGMLSFGHAVYTGLGSYVAIHALLKVSDGVMSLPVSLIPLVGGVAGLFFA
;
A
#
# COMPACT_ATOMS: atom_id res chain seq x y z
N MET A 1 -41.95 24.83 -30.72
CA MET A 1 -40.59 24.30 -30.95
C MET A 1 -39.86 24.35 -29.60
N THR A 2 -39.75 23.22 -28.92
CA THR A 2 -39.11 23.09 -27.59
C THR A 2 -37.59 22.94 -27.76
N PRO A 3 -36.75 23.78 -27.14
CA PRO A 3 -35.31 23.65 -27.26
C PRO A 3 -34.81 22.44 -26.44
N ALA A 4 -34.07 21.54 -27.10
CA ALA A 4 -33.41 20.42 -26.46
C ALA A 4 -32.23 20.93 -25.62
N HIS A 5 -32.38 20.96 -24.30
CA HIS A 5 -31.27 21.28 -23.39
C HIS A 5 -30.33 20.08 -23.26
N TYR A 6 -29.19 20.12 -23.95
CA TYR A 6 -28.08 19.22 -23.71
C TYR A 6 -27.26 19.72 -22.50
N SER A 7 -27.48 19.11 -21.34
CA SER A 7 -26.67 19.34 -20.14
C SER A 7 -25.44 18.43 -20.19
N PHE A 8 -24.31 18.95 -20.67
CA PHE A 8 -23.03 18.27 -20.53
C PHE A 8 -22.61 18.31 -19.06
N LYS A 9 -22.62 17.15 -18.41
CA LYS A 9 -22.07 16.97 -17.07
C LYS A 9 -20.61 17.42 -17.11
N PRO A 10 -20.18 18.42 -16.30
CA PRO A 10 -18.81 18.90 -16.36
C PRO A 10 -17.89 17.74 -15.97
N TYR A 11 -17.17 17.21 -16.94
CA TYR A 11 -16.12 16.24 -16.69
C TYR A 11 -15.13 16.92 -15.74
N ASN A 12 -14.74 16.23 -14.67
CA ASN A 12 -13.88 16.80 -13.63
C ASN A 12 -12.41 16.78 -14.12
N VAL A 13 -12.15 17.52 -15.21
CA VAL A 13 -10.91 17.47 -16.00
C VAL A 13 -9.69 17.77 -15.12
N GLY A 14 -9.81 18.73 -14.20
CA GLY A 14 -8.75 19.08 -13.25
C GLY A 14 -8.35 17.89 -12.37
N ARG A 15 -9.31 17.14 -11.84
CA ARG A 15 -9.01 15.96 -10.99
C ARG A 15 -8.34 14.85 -11.80
N TRP A 16 -8.79 14.64 -13.03
CA TRP A 16 -8.18 13.67 -13.95
C TRP A 16 -6.74 14.03 -14.30
N ILE A 17 -6.44 15.32 -14.52
CA ILE A 17 -5.09 15.81 -14.78
C ILE A 17 -4.20 15.62 -13.54
N THR A 18 -4.65 16.01 -12.35
CA THR A 18 -3.86 15.86 -11.12
C THR A 18 -3.55 14.39 -10.81
N TRP A 19 -4.55 13.50 -10.90
CA TRP A 19 -4.35 12.07 -10.66
C TRP A 19 -3.54 11.40 -11.76
N GLY A 20 -3.75 11.80 -13.03
CA GLY A 20 -2.96 11.32 -14.15
C GLY A 20 -1.48 11.70 -14.03
N LEU A 21 -1.19 12.96 -13.69
CA LEU A 21 0.19 13.43 -13.48
C LEU A 21 0.85 12.72 -12.30
N PHE A 22 0.14 12.54 -11.18
CA PHE A 22 0.64 11.77 -10.05
C PHE A 22 0.97 10.32 -10.42
N ALA A 23 0.09 9.66 -11.19
CA ALA A 23 0.32 8.30 -11.67
C ALA A 23 1.54 8.21 -12.59
N VAL A 24 1.72 9.20 -13.48
CA VAL A 24 2.91 9.30 -14.35
C VAL A 24 4.18 9.45 -13.51
N VAL A 25 4.19 10.33 -12.52
CA VAL A 25 5.35 10.51 -11.61
C VAL A 25 5.71 9.20 -10.91
N LEU A 26 4.72 8.46 -10.39
CA LEU A 26 4.97 7.16 -9.74
C LEU A 26 5.53 6.10 -10.70
N LEU A 27 5.12 6.14 -11.97
CA LEU A 27 5.55 5.17 -12.98
C LEU A 27 7.01 5.42 -13.43
N PHE A 28 7.41 6.69 -13.53
CA PHE A 28 8.77 7.09 -13.88
C PHE A 28 9.73 7.13 -12.70
N ALA A 29 9.23 7.24 -11.46
CA ALA A 29 10.06 7.25 -10.25
C ALA A 29 11.07 6.09 -10.17
N PRO A 30 10.70 4.80 -10.33
CA PRO A 30 11.66 3.71 -10.24
C PRO A 30 12.70 3.70 -11.38
N GLN A 31 12.45 4.38 -12.51
CA GLN A 31 13.38 4.43 -13.64
C GLN A 31 14.50 5.47 -13.45
N VAL A 32 14.28 6.47 -12.58
CA VAL A 32 15.29 7.49 -12.25
C VAL A 32 16.27 6.99 -11.19
N PHE A 33 15.85 6.05 -10.34
CA PHE A 33 16.64 5.48 -9.26
C PHE A 33 17.22 4.12 -9.66
N THR A 34 18.43 4.11 -10.23
CA THR A 34 19.07 2.90 -10.78
C THR A 34 19.74 1.99 -9.75
N SER A 35 19.87 2.42 -8.48
CA SER A 35 20.50 1.63 -7.41
C SER A 35 19.46 0.86 -6.57
N ASN A 36 19.77 -0.39 -6.21
CA ASN A 36 18.91 -1.24 -5.38
C ASN A 36 18.53 -0.56 -4.05
N LEU A 37 19.47 0.13 -3.41
CA LEU A 37 19.22 0.84 -2.16
C LEU A 37 18.24 2.02 -2.36
N SER A 38 18.40 2.77 -3.45
CA SER A 38 17.49 3.88 -3.76
C SER A 38 16.07 3.41 -4.04
N ILE A 39 15.90 2.25 -4.70
CA ILE A 39 14.57 1.65 -4.93
C ILE A 39 13.93 1.23 -3.60
N THR A 40 14.70 0.60 -2.69
CA THR A 40 14.21 0.23 -1.35
C THR A 40 13.80 1.46 -0.54
N MET A 41 14.61 2.51 -0.54
CA MET A 41 14.30 3.75 0.18
C MET A 41 13.08 4.45 -0.41
N LEU A 42 12.95 4.49 -1.75
CA LEU A 42 11.76 5.01 -2.42
C LEU A 42 10.50 4.23 -2.02
N ALA A 43 10.58 2.89 -1.98
CA ALA A 43 9.47 2.05 -1.55
C ALA A 43 9.09 2.32 -0.09
N GLN A 44 10.05 2.46 0.82
CA GLN A 44 9.80 2.79 2.23
C GLN A 44 9.16 4.17 2.39
N MET A 45 9.64 5.19 1.67
CA MET A 45 9.02 6.52 1.65
C MET A 45 7.58 6.46 1.13
N GLY A 46 7.32 5.71 0.06
CA GLY A 46 5.98 5.50 -0.48
C GLY A 46 5.03 4.84 0.52
N ILE A 47 5.48 3.77 1.20
CA ILE A 47 4.72 3.10 2.27
C ILE A 47 4.40 4.10 3.40
N ALA A 48 5.38 4.92 3.81
CA ALA A 48 5.19 5.92 4.86
C ALA A 48 4.17 7.01 4.47
N ILE A 49 4.22 7.51 3.23
CA ILE A 49 3.24 8.49 2.72
C ILE A 49 1.83 7.90 2.76
N ILE A 50 1.65 6.67 2.28
CA ILE A 50 0.34 5.99 2.30
C ILE A 50 -0.14 5.78 3.73
N ALA A 51 0.74 5.35 4.63
CA ALA A 51 0.42 5.16 6.05
C ALA A 51 -0.02 6.47 6.71
N CYS A 52 0.74 7.55 6.52
CA CYS A 52 0.39 8.88 7.05
C CYS A 52 -0.92 9.42 6.47
N LEU A 53 -1.15 9.26 5.17
CA LEU A 53 -2.39 9.71 4.53
C LEU A 53 -3.60 8.90 5.04
N SER A 54 -3.47 7.58 5.13
CA SER A 54 -4.52 6.72 5.68
C SER A 54 -4.81 7.08 7.13
N TYR A 55 -3.78 7.33 7.94
CA TYR A 55 -3.94 7.77 9.33
C TYR A 55 -4.64 9.13 9.42
N ASN A 56 -4.25 10.09 8.56
CA ASN A 56 -4.89 11.39 8.48
C ASN A 56 -6.39 11.28 8.10
N MET A 57 -6.76 10.38 7.19
CA MET A 57 -8.17 10.14 6.85
C MET A 57 -8.95 9.47 7.99
N LEU A 58 -8.37 8.46 8.65
CA LEU A 58 -9.00 7.74 9.76
C LEU A 58 -9.27 8.64 10.97
N LEU A 59 -8.33 9.52 11.31
CA LEU A 59 -8.51 10.52 12.37
C LEU A 59 -9.35 11.74 11.93
N GLY A 60 -9.12 12.23 10.72
CA GLY A 60 -9.63 13.53 10.27
C GLY A 60 -11.10 13.53 9.85
N GLN A 61 -11.62 12.43 9.31
CA GLN A 61 -13.04 12.31 8.89
C GLN A 61 -13.75 11.12 9.55
N GLY A 62 -12.99 10.13 10.03
CA GLY A 62 -13.53 8.88 10.56
C GLY A 62 -13.64 8.81 12.08
N GLY A 63 -12.86 9.56 12.85
CA GLY A 63 -12.82 9.50 14.33
C GLY A 63 -12.52 8.12 14.94
N MET A 64 -12.22 7.11 14.11
CA MET A 64 -12.11 5.70 14.46
C MET A 64 -10.68 5.23 14.23
N LEU A 65 -9.82 5.40 15.24
CA LEU A 65 -8.53 4.72 15.30
C LEU A 65 -8.69 3.39 16.03
N SER A 66 -8.90 2.30 15.28
CA SER A 66 -8.87 0.95 15.85
C SER A 66 -7.50 0.32 15.64
N PHE A 67 -6.71 0.25 16.71
CA PHE A 67 -5.44 -0.49 16.72
C PHE A 67 -5.63 -2.00 16.91
N GLY A 68 -6.82 -2.46 17.31
CA GLY A 68 -7.09 -3.88 17.56
C GLY A 68 -6.86 -4.76 16.33
N HIS A 69 -7.56 -4.49 15.23
CA HIS A 69 -7.40 -5.26 13.99
C HIS A 69 -6.04 -5.02 13.30
N ALA A 70 -5.47 -3.82 13.48
CA ALA A 70 -4.14 -3.50 12.98
C ALA A 70 -3.03 -4.30 13.68
N VAL A 71 -3.23 -4.68 14.95
CA VAL A 71 -2.23 -5.47 15.70
C VAL A 71 -2.12 -6.90 15.15
N TYR A 72 -3.22 -7.54 14.76
CA TYR A 72 -3.22 -8.91 14.24
C TYR A 72 -2.50 -9.01 12.90
N THR A 73 -2.78 -8.05 12.00
CA THR A 73 -2.09 -7.94 10.71
C THR A 73 -0.61 -7.60 10.90
N GLY A 74 -0.27 -6.73 11.88
CA GLY A 74 1.10 -6.42 12.28
C GLY A 74 1.87 -7.65 12.77
N LEU A 75 1.31 -8.42 13.71
CA LEU A 75 1.92 -9.65 14.23
C LEU A 75 2.08 -10.72 13.14
N GLY A 76 1.09 -10.89 12.26
CA GLY A 76 1.20 -11.78 11.10
C GLY A 76 2.37 -11.39 10.18
N SER A 77 2.53 -10.10 9.88
CA SER A 77 3.66 -9.61 9.07
C SER A 77 5.03 -9.79 9.75
N TYR A 78 5.10 -9.64 11.07
CA TYR A 78 6.32 -9.87 11.85
C TYR A 78 6.77 -11.32 11.78
N VAL A 79 5.83 -12.27 11.92
CA VAL A 79 6.10 -13.70 11.79
C VAL A 79 6.50 -14.06 10.35
N ALA A 80 5.86 -13.44 9.35
CA ALA A 80 6.22 -13.65 7.94
C ALA A 80 7.67 -13.23 7.63
N ILE A 81 8.12 -12.09 8.15
CA ILE A 81 9.51 -11.63 7.98
C ILE A 81 10.49 -12.57 8.71
N HIS A 82 10.16 -13.03 9.92
CA HIS A 82 10.98 -14.02 10.62
C HIS A 82 11.05 -15.35 9.86
N ALA A 83 9.96 -15.75 9.20
CA ALA A 83 9.97 -16.91 8.32
C ALA A 83 10.87 -16.69 7.10
N LEU A 84 10.81 -15.52 6.46
CA LEU A 84 11.67 -15.15 5.33
C LEU A 84 13.16 -15.16 5.70
N LEU A 85 13.51 -14.64 6.88
CA LEU A 85 14.88 -14.65 7.39
C LEU A 85 15.39 -16.08 7.60
N LYS A 86 14.59 -16.94 8.26
CA LYS A 86 14.92 -18.35 8.47
C LYS A 86 14.97 -19.17 7.17
N VAL A 87 14.22 -18.78 6.13
CA VAL A 87 14.34 -19.34 4.78
C VAL A 87 15.66 -18.91 4.14
N SER A 88 16.04 -17.65 4.30
CA SER A 88 17.31 -17.11 3.80
C SER A 88 18.53 -17.73 4.51
N ASP A 89 18.41 -18.06 5.80
CA ASP A 89 19.44 -18.75 6.59
C ASP A 89 19.54 -20.26 6.28
N GLY A 90 18.72 -20.78 5.36
CA GLY A 90 18.74 -22.20 4.94
C GLY A 90 18.14 -23.18 5.95
N VAL A 91 17.53 -22.67 7.03
CA VAL A 91 16.88 -23.50 8.07
C VAL A 91 15.51 -23.99 7.62
N MET A 92 14.83 -23.23 6.74
CA MET A 92 13.50 -23.55 6.25
C MET A 92 13.43 -23.47 4.71
N SER A 93 13.24 -24.59 4.03
CA SER A 93 13.18 -24.63 2.56
C SER A 93 11.78 -24.33 2.02
N LEU A 94 11.16 -23.23 2.45
CA LEU A 94 9.87 -22.80 1.90
C LEU A 94 10.07 -21.87 0.70
N PRO A 95 9.34 -22.06 -0.41
CA PRO A 95 9.36 -21.12 -1.52
C PRO A 95 8.95 -19.72 -1.04
N VAL A 96 9.69 -18.70 -1.49
CA VAL A 96 9.48 -17.29 -1.09
C VAL A 96 8.03 -16.82 -1.34
N SER A 97 7.37 -17.42 -2.33
CA SER A 97 5.96 -17.18 -2.68
C SER A 97 4.95 -17.69 -1.64
N LEU A 98 5.30 -18.64 -0.77
CA LEU A 98 4.42 -19.16 0.29
C LEU A 98 4.55 -18.40 1.62
N ILE A 99 5.47 -17.45 1.73
CA ILE A 99 5.68 -16.65 2.94
C ILE A 99 4.44 -15.83 3.33
N PRO A 100 3.64 -15.26 2.40
CA PRO A 100 2.38 -14.63 2.74
C PRO A 100 1.37 -15.57 3.40
N LEU A 101 1.40 -16.87 3.08
CA LEU A 101 0.56 -17.87 3.73
C LEU A 101 0.93 -18.06 5.20
N VAL A 102 2.24 -18.09 5.51
CA VAL A 102 2.74 -18.15 6.88
C VAL A 102 2.30 -16.92 7.68
N GLY A 103 2.37 -15.73 7.07
CA GLY A 103 1.85 -14.49 7.67
C GLY A 103 0.34 -14.52 7.90
N GLY A 104 -0.43 -15.07 6.95
CA GLY A 104 -1.88 -15.22 7.07
C GLY A 104 -2.28 -16.19 8.18
N VAL A 105 -1.65 -17.36 8.26
CA VAL A 105 -1.89 -18.34 9.32
C VAL A 105 -1.47 -17.79 10.68
N ALA A 106 -0.34 -17.08 10.76
CA ALA A 106 0.06 -16.41 11.98
C ALA A 106 -0.94 -15.32 12.40
N GLY A 107 -1.44 -14.52 11.45
CA GLY A 107 -2.49 -13.54 11.71
C GLY A 107 -3.78 -14.17 12.23
N LEU A 108 -4.20 -15.31 11.67
CA LEU A 108 -5.36 -16.08 12.14
C LEU A 108 -5.18 -16.69 13.53
N PHE A 109 -3.95 -17.07 13.89
CA PHE A 109 -3.66 -17.59 15.22
C PHE A 109 -3.74 -16.52 16.32
N PHE A 110 -3.37 -15.28 15.98
CA PHE A 110 -3.38 -14.17 16.93
C PHE A 110 -4.70 -13.38 16.97
N ALA A 111 -5.53 -13.45 15.92
CA ALA A 111 -6.84 -12.80 15.82
C ALA A 111 -7.92 -13.50 16.65
#